data_AF-A0A2R3Z456-F1
#
_entry.id   AF-A0A2R3Z456-F1
#
_cell.length_a   1.000
_cell.length_b   1.000
_cell.length_c   1.000
_cell.angle_alpha   90.00
_cell.angle_beta   90.00
_cell.angle_gamma   90.00
#
_symmetry.space_group_name_H-M   'P 1'
#
loop_
_entity.id
_entity.type
_entity.pdbx_description
1 polymer ?
#
loop_
_entity_poly.entity_id
_entity_poly.type
_entity_poly.pdbx_seq_one_letter_code
_entity_poly.pdbx_strand_id
1 'polypeptide(L)'
;MTVHHKYLSFEDREVMKISFSTLIIRVESLNEKYGSLSRFAEACRLWGVTNGKIYFLSEMMMPPPSINKIIDEILLPIGMEHKVDFAFAFEYMLGDCEISRQQVGKPIPGIKDITWLGSEVIIKVILYGTKQIKSDFKCPPLIDLLPRFSTFLFPKKVDNLT
;
A
#
# COMPACT_ATOMS: atom_id res chain seq x y z
N MET A 1 -3.30 28.84 1.44
CA MET A 1 -4.33 28.81 0.39
C MET A 1 -4.40 27.39 -0.14
N THR A 2 -5.53 26.71 0.04
CA THR A 2 -5.74 25.35 -0.47
C THR A 2 -6.28 25.45 -1.88
N VAL A 3 -5.50 25.06 -2.89
CA VAL A 3 -5.97 25.04 -4.28
C VAL A 3 -6.81 23.78 -4.46
N HIS A 4 -8.13 23.94 -4.55
CA HIS A 4 -9.03 22.84 -4.91
C HIS A 4 -9.03 22.65 -6.43
N HIS A 5 -8.27 21.68 -6.92
CA HIS A 5 -8.40 21.22 -8.30
C HIS A 5 -9.55 20.23 -8.38
N LYS A 6 -10.54 20.52 -9.23
CA LYS A 6 -11.82 19.77 -9.34
C LYS A 6 -11.67 18.25 -9.43
N TYR A 7 -10.56 17.76 -10.00
CA TYR A 7 -10.34 16.34 -10.26
C TYR A 7 -9.19 15.72 -9.43
N LEU A 8 -8.55 16.49 -8.54
CA LEU A 8 -7.41 16.03 -7.76
C LEU A 8 -7.65 16.19 -6.27
N SER A 9 -7.47 15.10 -5.53
CA SER A 9 -7.32 15.14 -4.07
C SER A 9 -5.84 15.06 -3.72
N PHE A 10 -5.39 15.93 -2.82
CA PHE A 10 -4.04 15.86 -2.27
C PHE A 10 -4.05 15.15 -0.92
N GLU A 11 -3.17 14.16 -0.75
CA GLU A 11 -2.93 13.49 0.54
C GLU A 11 -1.45 13.62 0.92
N ASP A 12 -1.18 14.29 2.04
CA ASP A 12 0.16 14.40 2.61
C ASP A 12 0.54 13.10 3.34
N ARG A 13 0.79 12.05 2.55
CA ARG A 13 1.16 10.72 3.02
C ARG A 13 2.26 10.15 2.15
N GLU A 14 3.28 9.60 2.81
CA GLU A 14 4.36 8.90 2.12
C GLU A 14 3.91 7.55 1.57
N VAL A 15 3.05 6.85 2.33
CA VAL A 15 2.50 5.55 1.95
C VAL A 15 1.06 5.70 1.48
N MET A 16 0.81 5.23 0.25
CA MET A 16 -0.50 5.26 -0.38
C MET A 16 -1.05 3.84 -0.52
N LYS A 17 -2.31 3.64 -0.12
CA LYS A 17 -2.93 2.31 -0.19
C LYS A 17 -3.49 2.03 -1.59
N ILE A 18 -3.06 0.94 -2.20
CA ILE A 18 -3.66 0.40 -3.43
C ILE A 18 -5.08 -0.10 -3.16
N SER A 19 -6.01 0.24 -4.06
CA SER A 19 -7.42 -0.17 -3.97
C SER A 19 -7.91 -0.59 -5.36
N PHE A 20 -8.60 -1.72 -5.47
CA PHE A 20 -9.06 -2.29 -6.75
C PHE A 20 -7.95 -2.34 -7.84
N SER A 21 -8.31 -2.12 -9.11
CA SER A 21 -7.35 -1.91 -10.19
C SER A 21 -6.83 -0.48 -10.16
N THR A 22 -5.52 -0.28 -9.95
CA THR A 22 -4.92 1.05 -9.75
C THR A 22 -3.84 1.33 -10.79
N LEU A 23 -3.94 2.47 -11.46
CA LEU A 23 -2.86 3.06 -12.25
C LEU A 23 -2.13 4.11 -11.38
N ILE A 24 -0.81 3.95 -11.32
CA ILE A 24 0.11 4.77 -10.56
C ILE A 24 1.00 5.50 -11.56
N ILE A 25 1.01 6.83 -11.50
CA ILE A 25 1.80 7.66 -12.42
C ILE A 25 2.83 8.44 -11.62
N ARG A 26 4.10 8.44 -12.06
CA ARG A 26 5.15 9.30 -11.53
C ARG A 26 4.88 10.75 -11.97
N VAL A 27 4.63 11.63 -11.00
CA VAL A 27 4.18 13.01 -11.27
C VAL A 27 5.25 13.81 -12.01
N GLU A 28 6.52 13.61 -11.67
CA GLU A 28 7.65 14.25 -12.34
C GLU A 28 7.66 13.94 -13.85
N SER A 29 7.62 12.65 -14.22
CA SER A 29 7.57 12.21 -15.62
C SER A 29 6.36 12.75 -16.37
N LEU A 30 5.18 12.73 -15.73
CA LEU A 30 3.97 13.28 -16.32
C LEU A 30 4.10 14.78 -16.58
N ASN A 31 4.68 15.51 -15.62
CA ASN A 31 4.85 16.94 -15.77
C ASN A 31 5.85 17.26 -16.90
N GLU A 32 6.92 16.49 -17.04
CA GLU A 32 7.89 16.65 -18.12
C GLU A 32 7.28 16.38 -19.50
N LYS A 33 6.52 15.28 -19.64
CA LYS A 33 6.01 14.79 -20.94
C LYS A 33 4.67 15.42 -21.36
N TYR A 34 3.80 15.74 -20.41
CA TYR A 34 2.46 16.29 -20.67
C TYR A 34 2.31 17.76 -20.24
N GLY A 35 3.01 18.19 -19.19
CA GLY A 35 2.93 19.55 -18.65
C GLY A 35 2.66 19.58 -17.15
N SER A 36 1.39 19.66 -16.72
CA SER A 36 1.07 19.60 -15.28
C SER A 36 0.02 18.56 -14.98
N LEU A 37 0.18 17.84 -13.87
CA LEU A 37 -0.80 16.87 -13.37
C LEU A 37 -2.21 17.46 -13.29
N SER A 38 -2.34 18.71 -12.84
CA SER A 38 -3.63 19.41 -12.77
C SER A 38 -4.30 19.55 -14.14
N ARG A 39 -3.53 19.92 -15.18
CA ARG A 39 -4.03 20.04 -16.55
C ARG A 39 -4.35 18.67 -17.16
N PHE A 40 -3.54 17.66 -16.86
CA PHE A 40 -3.79 16.28 -17.26
C PHE A 40 -5.13 15.78 -16.69
N ALA A 41 -5.30 15.87 -15.37
CA ALA A 41 -6.52 15.42 -14.70
C ALA A 41 -7.76 16.16 -15.19
N GLU A 42 -7.65 17.47 -15.45
CA GLU A 42 -8.76 18.26 -15.98
C GLU A 42 -9.10 17.93 -17.44
N ALA A 43 -8.09 17.84 -18.33
CA ALA A 43 -8.29 17.53 -19.74
C ALA A 43 -8.92 16.16 -19.94
N CYS A 44 -8.46 15.17 -19.16
CA CYS A 44 -8.95 13.81 -19.22
C CYS A 44 -10.19 13.57 -18.33
N ARG A 45 -10.60 14.57 -17.53
CA ARG A 45 -11.69 14.48 -16.52
C ARG A 45 -11.49 13.31 -15.55
N LEU A 46 -10.25 13.08 -15.11
CA LEU A 46 -9.86 11.93 -14.30
C LEU A 46 -9.76 12.31 -12.83
N TRP A 47 -10.64 11.71 -12.03
CA TRP A 47 -10.55 11.80 -10.58
C TRP A 47 -9.42 10.92 -10.06
N GLY A 48 -8.56 11.49 -9.21
CA GLY A 48 -7.53 10.72 -8.55
C GLY A 48 -6.90 11.42 -7.36
N VAL A 49 -5.97 10.73 -6.72
CA VAL A 49 -5.29 11.16 -5.49
C VAL A 49 -3.80 11.32 -5.73
N THR A 50 -3.16 12.34 -5.17
CA THR A 50 -1.72 12.54 -5.29
C THR A 50 -1.10 12.99 -3.96
N ASN A 51 0.15 12.60 -3.73
CA ASN A 51 1.00 13.15 -2.67
C ASN A 51 2.10 14.06 -3.22
N GLY A 52 1.97 14.50 -4.48
CA GLY A 52 2.95 15.32 -5.20
C GLY A 52 4.08 14.53 -5.88
N LYS A 53 4.38 13.30 -5.44
CA LYS A 53 5.37 12.42 -6.10
C LYS A 53 4.70 11.44 -7.07
N ILE A 54 3.55 10.91 -6.66
CA ILE A 54 2.78 9.92 -7.42
C ILE A 54 1.32 10.34 -7.51
N TYR A 55 0.66 9.93 -8.59
CA TYR A 55 -0.77 10.12 -8.82
C TYR A 55 -1.45 8.76 -9.00
N PHE A 56 -2.55 8.57 -8.29
CA PHE A 56 -3.37 7.35 -8.28
C PHE A 56 -4.70 7.60 -8.95
N LEU A 57 -5.10 6.68 -9.81
CA LEU A 57 -6.50 6.47 -10.13
C LEU A 57 -6.84 4.99 -9.97
N SER A 58 -8.03 4.72 -9.43
CA SER A 58 -8.48 3.36 -9.15
C SER A 58 -9.84 3.11 -9.79
N GLU A 59 -10.04 1.92 -10.33
CA GLU A 59 -11.29 1.46 -10.95
C GLU A 59 -11.70 0.12 -10.33
N MET A 60 -12.97 -0.01 -9.94
CA MET A 60 -13.53 -1.20 -9.29
C MET A 60 -13.74 -2.39 -10.25
N MET A 61 -13.28 -2.30 -11.50
CA MET A 61 -13.43 -3.35 -12.51
C MET A 61 -12.10 -4.03 -12.83
N MET A 62 -12.19 -5.31 -13.21
CA MET A 62 -11.06 -6.12 -13.67
C MET A 62 -11.49 -6.91 -14.92
N PRO A 63 -10.95 -6.59 -16.11
CA PRO A 63 -9.98 -5.53 -16.40
C PRO A 63 -10.58 -4.12 -16.22
N PRO A 64 -9.77 -3.07 -16.00
CA PRO A 64 -10.25 -1.69 -15.92
C PRO A 64 -10.25 -1.00 -17.29
N PRO A 65 -11.38 -0.93 -18.01
CA PRO A 65 -11.43 -0.39 -19.36
C PRO A 65 -11.01 1.09 -19.42
N SER A 66 -11.32 1.88 -18.40
CA SER A 66 -10.99 3.31 -18.40
C SER A 66 -9.49 3.52 -18.23
N ILE A 67 -8.87 2.77 -17.33
CA ILE A 67 -7.41 2.77 -17.14
C ILE A 67 -6.68 2.33 -18.40
N ASN A 68 -7.10 1.22 -19.02
CA ASN A 68 -6.47 0.73 -20.25
C ASN A 68 -6.53 1.78 -21.36
N LYS A 69 -7.70 2.43 -21.52
CA LYS A 69 -7.88 3.51 -22.50
C LYS A 69 -6.93 4.68 -22.24
N ILE A 70 -6.75 5.09 -20.98
CA ILE A 70 -5.81 6.18 -20.63
C ILE A 70 -4.37 5.80 -20.99
N ILE A 71 -3.98 4.55 -20.71
CA ILE A 71 -2.64 4.05 -21.05
C ILE A 71 -2.44 4.08 -22.58
N ASP A 72 -3.34 3.45 -23.32
CA ASP A 72 -3.18 3.22 -24.76
C ASP A 72 -3.36 4.49 -25.59
N GLU A 73 -4.30 5.35 -25.22
CA GLU A 73 -4.64 6.55 -26.00
C GLU A 73 -3.92 7.82 -25.54
N ILE A 74 -3.32 7.82 -24.33
CA ILE A 74 -2.72 9.05 -23.76
C ILE A 74 -1.30 8.82 -23.29
N LEU A 75 -1.06 7.89 -22.35
CA LEU A 75 0.27 7.75 -21.74
C LEU A 75 1.31 7.22 -22.74
N LEU A 76 0.99 6.15 -23.49
CA LEU A 76 1.91 5.61 -24.49
C LEU A 76 2.16 6.62 -25.63
N PRO A 77 1.14 7.29 -26.21
CA PRO A 77 1.36 8.28 -27.28
C PRO A 77 2.20 9.50 -26.89
N ILE A 78 2.19 9.93 -25.62
CA ILE A 78 3.07 11.02 -25.14
C ILE A 78 4.46 10.51 -24.71
N GLY A 79 4.76 9.24 -24.98
CA GLY A 79 6.06 8.62 -24.73
C GLY A 79 6.29 8.21 -23.27
N MET A 80 5.24 8.01 -22.46
CA MET A 80 5.42 7.43 -21.13
C MET A 80 5.63 5.91 -21.25
N GLU A 81 6.53 5.39 -20.42
CA GLU A 81 6.93 3.99 -20.45
C GLU A 81 6.49 3.26 -19.17
N HIS A 82 5.97 2.05 -19.35
CA HIS A 82 5.58 1.20 -18.23
C HIS A 82 6.81 0.83 -17.37
N LYS A 83 6.65 0.86 -16.05
CA LYS A 83 7.68 0.71 -15.00
C LYS A 83 8.70 1.84 -14.90
N VAL A 84 8.80 2.72 -15.90
CA VAL A 84 9.68 3.90 -15.85
C VAL A 84 8.91 5.13 -15.39
N ASP A 85 7.74 5.36 -15.96
CA ASP A 85 6.92 6.55 -15.72
C ASP A 85 5.56 6.25 -15.09
N PHE A 86 5.03 5.04 -15.33
CA PHE A 86 3.79 4.59 -14.72
C PHE A 86 3.82 3.11 -14.43
N ALA A 87 2.97 2.67 -13.52
CA ALA A 87 2.83 1.28 -13.11
C ALA A 87 1.36 0.93 -12.94
N PHE A 88 1.04 -0.33 -13.16
CA PHE A 88 -0.29 -0.85 -12.94
C PHE A 88 -0.26 -1.92 -11.86
N ALA A 89 -1.15 -1.81 -10.88
CA ALA A 89 -1.18 -2.67 -9.72
C ALA A 89 -2.62 -3.00 -9.30
N PHE A 90 -2.78 -4.15 -8.68
CA PHE A 90 -4.07 -4.62 -8.19
C PHE A 90 -4.07 -4.70 -6.67
N GLU A 91 -5.23 -4.47 -6.07
CA GLU A 91 -5.45 -4.74 -4.67
C GLU A 91 -5.34 -6.24 -4.39
N TYR A 92 -4.46 -6.59 -3.46
CA TYR A 92 -4.34 -7.94 -2.92
C TYR A 92 -5.28 -8.07 -1.74
N MET A 93 -6.42 -8.74 -1.94
CA MET A 93 -7.29 -9.16 -0.84
C MET A 93 -6.69 -10.40 -0.18
N LEU A 94 -5.87 -10.16 0.84
CA LEU A 94 -5.31 -11.23 1.66
C LEU A 94 -6.33 -11.60 2.75
N GLY A 95 -6.87 -12.82 2.66
CA GLY A 95 -7.70 -13.41 3.72
C GLY A 95 -6.87 -13.78 4.96
N ASP A 96 -7.54 -14.11 6.06
CA ASP A 96 -6.85 -14.55 7.28
C ASP A 96 -6.42 -16.02 7.20
N CYS A 97 -5.41 -16.32 6.39
CA CYS A 97 -4.80 -17.64 6.28
C CYS A 97 -3.26 -17.53 6.33
N GLU A 98 -2.61 -18.64 6.65
CA GLU A 98 -1.15 -18.69 6.80
C GLU A 98 -0.41 -18.24 5.54
N ILE A 99 -0.93 -18.61 4.36
CA ILE A 99 -0.37 -18.21 3.06
C ILE A 99 -0.39 -16.68 2.90
N SER A 100 -1.48 -16.03 3.29
CA SER A 100 -1.58 -14.56 3.29
C SER A 100 -0.61 -13.90 4.25
N ARG A 101 -0.44 -14.45 5.45
CA ARG A 101 0.51 -13.92 6.45
C ARG A 101 1.95 -13.99 5.95
N GLN A 102 2.30 -15.03 5.19
CA GLN A 102 3.61 -15.15 4.54
C GLN A 102 3.86 -14.11 3.45
N GLN A 103 2.85 -13.39 2.97
CA GLN A 103 3.03 -12.31 1.98
C GLN A 103 3.29 -10.95 2.64
N VAL A 104 3.00 -10.78 3.93
CA VAL A 104 3.22 -9.51 4.63
C VAL A 104 4.69 -9.14 4.64
N GLY A 105 4.97 -7.86 4.41
CA GLY A 105 6.33 -7.33 4.36
C GLY A 105 7.06 -7.60 3.05
N LYS A 106 6.46 -8.37 2.13
CA LYS A 106 7.03 -8.59 0.81
C LYS A 106 6.63 -7.47 -0.16
N PRO A 107 7.48 -7.14 -1.14
CA PRO A 107 7.10 -6.25 -2.22
C PRO A 107 5.87 -6.73 -3.00
N ILE A 108 5.08 -5.80 -3.50
CA ILE A 108 3.85 -6.12 -4.24
C ILE A 108 4.23 -6.71 -5.62
N PRO A 109 3.77 -7.93 -5.96
CA PRO A 109 4.08 -8.52 -7.26
C PRO A 109 3.57 -7.64 -8.41
N GLY A 110 4.39 -7.51 -9.47
CA GLY A 110 4.12 -6.65 -10.63
C GLY A 110 4.81 -5.28 -10.55
N ILE A 111 5.01 -4.75 -9.35
CA ILE A 111 5.65 -3.44 -9.13
C ILE A 111 6.92 -3.49 -8.25
N LYS A 112 7.29 -4.68 -7.77
CA LYS A 112 8.46 -4.90 -6.90
C LYS A 112 9.82 -4.42 -7.46
N ASP A 113 9.96 -4.36 -8.79
CA ASP A 113 11.24 -4.05 -9.45
C ASP A 113 11.31 -2.59 -9.92
N ILE A 114 10.38 -1.73 -9.48
CA ILE A 114 10.29 -0.33 -9.90
C ILE A 114 11.11 0.55 -8.94
N THR A 115 12.21 1.12 -9.43
CA THR A 115 13.20 1.80 -8.57
C THR A 115 12.71 3.10 -7.93
N TRP A 116 11.78 3.80 -8.58
CA TRP A 116 11.18 5.03 -8.07
C TRP A 116 9.97 4.78 -7.15
N LEU A 117 9.52 3.52 -7.03
CA LEU A 117 8.34 3.15 -6.26
C LEU A 117 8.66 2.03 -5.27
N GLY A 118 8.76 2.38 -3.99
CA GLY A 118 8.71 1.39 -2.92
C GLY A 118 7.31 0.75 -2.84
N SER A 119 7.24 -0.56 -2.65
CA SER A 119 5.97 -1.25 -2.41
C SER A 119 6.13 -2.32 -1.34
N GLU A 120 5.12 -2.45 -0.49
CA GLU A 120 5.07 -3.45 0.57
C GLU A 120 3.63 -3.94 0.74
N VAL A 121 3.47 -5.26 0.88
CA VAL A 121 2.19 -5.89 1.20
C VAL A 121 1.93 -5.77 2.69
N ILE A 122 0.82 -5.13 3.04
CA ILE A 122 0.32 -5.03 4.42
C ILE A 122 -1.02 -5.77 4.54
N ILE A 123 -1.26 -6.48 5.65
CA ILE A 123 -2.59 -7.01 5.95
C ILE A 123 -3.50 -5.85 6.33
N LYS A 124 -4.63 -5.73 5.64
CA LYS A 124 -5.74 -4.92 6.10
C LYS A 124 -6.78 -5.82 6.75
N VAL A 125 -6.85 -5.80 8.07
CA VAL A 125 -7.98 -6.40 8.80
C VAL A 125 -9.18 -5.47 8.64
N ILE A 126 -10.19 -5.90 7.89
CA ILE A 126 -11.50 -5.22 7.83
C ILE A 126 -12.39 -5.92 8.86
N LEU A 127 -12.57 -5.31 10.03
CA LEU A 127 -13.52 -5.79 11.04
C LEU A 127 -14.93 -5.32 10.67
N TYR A 128 -15.81 -6.26 10.31
CA TYR A 128 -17.25 -5.98 10.24
C TYR A 128 -17.85 -6.20 11.64
N GLY A 129 -18.39 -5.14 12.22
CA GLY A 129 -19.06 -5.22 13.51
C GLY A 129 -20.43 -5.86 13.38
N THR A 130 -20.55 -7.15 13.70
CA THR A 130 -21.77 -7.73 14.29
C THR A 130 -21.40 -8.76 15.36
N LYS A 131 -21.63 -8.38 16.63
CA LYS A 131 -21.41 -9.10 17.89
C LYS A 131 -19.96 -9.52 18.20
N GLN A 132 -19.40 -8.87 19.21
CA GLN A 132 -18.22 -9.35 19.95
C GLN A 132 -18.45 -10.79 20.41
N ILE A 133 -17.69 -11.73 19.87
CA ILE A 133 -17.35 -12.96 20.59
C ILE A 133 -16.03 -12.63 21.30
N LYS A 134 -16.08 -12.55 22.63
CA LYS A 134 -14.85 -12.57 23.45
C LYS A 134 -14.09 -13.83 23.10
N SER A 135 -12.98 -13.70 22.39
CA SER A 135 -11.96 -14.74 22.37
C SER A 135 -10.81 -14.23 23.23
N ASP A 136 -10.65 -14.87 24.38
CA ASP A 136 -9.53 -14.67 25.29
C ASP A 136 -8.24 -15.10 24.59
N PHE A 137 -7.59 -14.19 23.86
CA PHE A 137 -6.21 -14.39 23.46
C PHE A 137 -5.30 -14.03 24.65
N LYS A 138 -5.01 -15.05 25.48
CA LYS A 138 -3.82 -15.06 26.33
C LYS A 138 -2.60 -15.13 25.42
N CYS A 139 -1.85 -14.03 25.33
CA CYS A 139 -0.51 -14.04 24.75
C CYS A 139 0.41 -14.88 25.66
N PRO A 140 1.09 -15.95 25.17
CA PRO A 140 2.13 -16.64 25.93
C PRO A 140 3.40 -15.76 26.05
N PRO A 141 4.27 -16.03 27.03
CA PRO A 141 5.11 -15.01 27.66
C PRO A 141 6.39 -14.67 26.90
N LEU A 142 6.89 -13.46 27.19
CA LEU A 142 8.20 -12.93 26.82
C LEU A 142 9.33 -13.92 27.12
N ILE A 143 9.92 -14.48 26.08
CA ILE A 143 11.31 -14.92 26.05
C ILE A 143 11.94 -14.21 24.85
N ASP A 144 13.13 -13.64 25.06
CA ASP A 144 13.97 -12.88 24.13
C ASP A 144 13.97 -11.35 24.22
N LEU A 145 13.77 -10.80 25.42
CA LEU A 145 14.36 -9.51 25.79
C LEU A 145 15.29 -9.66 26.99
N LEU A 146 16.49 -10.19 26.75
CA LEU A 146 17.66 -9.84 27.55
C LEU A 146 18.82 -9.53 26.59
N PRO A 147 19.58 -8.45 26.87
CA PRO A 147 20.84 -8.75 27.53
C PRO A 147 21.21 -7.77 28.65
N ARG A 148 21.94 -8.33 29.64
CA ARG A 148 22.74 -7.69 30.72
C ARG A 148 21.90 -7.01 31.82
N PHE A 149 22.11 -7.18 33.11
CA PHE A 149 23.34 -7.28 33.91
C PHE A 149 23.11 -8.01 35.25
N SER A 150 24.20 -8.59 35.76
CA SER A 150 24.64 -8.65 37.17
C SER A 150 23.82 -9.38 38.25
N THR A 151 24.52 -10.38 38.81
CA THR A 151 24.79 -10.61 40.25
C THR A 151 23.74 -11.25 41.16
N PHE A 152 24.16 -12.41 41.74
CA PHE A 152 23.87 -12.93 43.10
C PHE A 152 22.38 -13.24 43.40
N LEU A 153 21.91 -14.40 43.87
CA LEU A 153 22.40 -15.44 44.78
C LEU A 153 21.55 -16.72 44.59
N PHE A 154 22.17 -17.90 44.63
CA PHE A 154 21.53 -19.15 45.10
C PHE A 154 21.39 -19.10 46.65
N PRO A 155 20.73 -20.05 47.36
CA PRO A 155 19.79 -21.12 46.97
C PRO A 155 18.55 -21.24 47.91
N LYS A 156 17.58 -22.11 47.59
CA LYS A 156 17.27 -23.35 48.36
C LYS A 156 15.95 -24.03 47.94
N LYS A 157 16.05 -25.37 47.90
CA LYS A 157 15.01 -26.42 47.94
C LYS A 157 13.80 -26.10 48.83
N VAL A 158 12.65 -26.73 48.56
CA VAL A 158 12.13 -27.90 49.32
C VAL A 158 10.81 -28.39 48.68
N ASP A 159 10.89 -29.63 48.18
CA ASP A 159 10.00 -30.80 48.28
C ASP A 159 8.48 -30.75 48.01
N ASN A 160 8.08 -31.76 47.23
CA ASN A 160 6.75 -32.30 46.99
C ASN A 160 5.89 -32.48 48.25
N LEU A 161 4.56 -32.47 48.09
CA LEU A 161 3.66 -33.52 48.58
C LEU A 161 2.25 -33.34 47.98
N THR A 162 1.81 -34.42 47.32
CA THR A 162 0.43 -34.93 47.09
C THR A 162 -0.77 -34.01 47.23
#